data_AF-A0AAP0G864-F1
#
_entry.id   AF-A0AAP0G864-F1
#
_cell.length_a   1.000
_cell.length_b   1.000
_cell.length_c   1.000
_cell.angle_alpha   90.00
_cell.angle_beta   90.00
_cell.angle_gamma   90.00
#
_symmetry.space_group_name_H-M   'P 1'
#
loop_
_entity.id
_entity.type
_entity.pdbx_description
1 polymer ?
#
loop_
_entity_poly.entity_id
_entity_poly.type
_entity_poly.pdbx_seq_one_letter_code
_entity_poly.pdbx_strand_id
1 'polypeptide(L)'
;MELEQYINISGNLESVTSVTLKDGTQIQAPENSRIFYEDEPRLMLLREWNLFDSMLCSSYIATKLKTWNDNGLKKLKLLLARMGFPLVDCQKKFQYMSMEVKQRMKDEFDHFLPEYGLTDFYYRSFFRIHGYCSKFSAADVVYGVTALLESLVGTKKDTSMGEFFWLAYSALSLSNIDDLRKGMHNAIEIQRAVLRQGSAAITKSGFIRSRTKFRWVKLEDPVDTERLHYPQALTKFCYFLMDALKKKSAKMKPMVCACLANEPGKVLIVGVCSKPRLGAIQGNSFGRSFRFAAEEIGAEYCHELFESSWIILDTVAVSSFMARLDEKLQSIQLFK
;
A
#
# COMPACT_ATOMS: atom_id res chain seq x y z
N MET A 1 -18.33 10.29 10.41
CA MET A 1 -19.36 11.28 10.77
C MET A 1 -18.74 12.58 11.26
N GLU A 2 -17.84 12.57 12.25
CA GLU A 2 -17.25 13.81 12.81
C GLU A 2 -16.54 14.69 11.77
N LEU A 3 -15.73 14.11 10.88
CA LEU A 3 -15.00 14.89 9.86
C LEU A 3 -15.90 15.49 8.77
N GLU A 4 -16.98 14.79 8.39
CA GLU A 4 -17.95 15.33 7.41
C GLU A 4 -18.73 16.50 8.01
N GLN A 5 -19.15 16.37 9.27
CA GLN A 5 -19.78 17.45 10.02
C GLN A 5 -18.84 18.66 10.11
N TYR A 6 -17.55 18.44 10.41
CA TYR A 6 -16.56 19.51 10.43
C TYR A 6 -16.44 20.22 9.08
N ILE A 7 -16.38 19.48 7.96
CA ILE A 7 -16.31 20.07 6.61
C ILE A 7 -17.57 20.88 6.28
N ASN A 8 -18.75 20.38 6.65
CA ASN A 8 -20.01 21.08 6.43
C ASN A 8 -20.07 22.38 7.24
N ILE A 9 -19.66 22.35 8.51
CA ILE A 9 -19.64 23.53 9.40
C ILE A 9 -18.61 24.57 8.95
N SER A 10 -17.48 24.14 8.39
CA SER A 10 -16.39 25.04 8.01
C SER A 10 -16.65 25.82 6.71
N GLY A 11 -17.86 25.77 6.13
CA GLY A 11 -18.22 26.53 4.91
C GLY A 11 -17.45 26.13 3.64
N ASN A 12 -16.74 24.99 3.66
CA ASN A 12 -15.86 24.56 2.56
C ASN A 12 -16.64 24.27 1.27
N LEU A 13 -17.84 23.69 1.39
CA LEU A 13 -18.73 23.38 0.26
C LEU A 13 -19.42 24.61 -0.34
N GLU A 14 -19.57 25.68 0.45
CA GLU A 14 -20.30 26.91 0.07
C GLU A 14 -19.38 27.98 -0.56
N SER A 15 -18.07 27.72 -0.61
CA SER A 15 -17.08 28.61 -1.24
C SER A 15 -17.35 28.80 -2.74
N VAL A 16 -17.28 30.04 -3.21
CA VAL A 16 -17.58 30.41 -4.62
C VAL A 16 -16.73 29.59 -5.59
N THR A 17 -17.39 28.81 -6.43
CA THR A 17 -16.75 27.85 -7.35
C THR A 17 -16.39 28.44 -8.71
N SER A 18 -17.04 29.54 -9.08
CA SER A 18 -16.89 30.16 -10.39
C SER A 18 -16.98 31.68 -10.31
N VAL A 19 -15.99 32.36 -10.87
CA VAL A 19 -16.03 33.80 -11.13
C VAL A 19 -16.54 33.98 -12.55
N THR A 20 -17.57 34.81 -12.72
CA THR A 20 -18.01 35.21 -14.07
C THR A 20 -17.15 36.38 -14.50
N LEU A 21 -16.37 36.20 -15.56
CA LEU A 21 -15.60 37.26 -16.19
C LEU A 21 -16.55 38.31 -16.82
N LYS A 22 -16.01 39.49 -17.14
CA LYS A 22 -16.79 40.62 -17.68
C LYS A 22 -17.49 40.30 -19.02
N ASP A 23 -17.04 39.26 -19.71
CA ASP A 23 -17.59 38.75 -20.97
C ASP A 23 -18.68 37.67 -20.79
N GLY A 24 -19.02 37.32 -19.54
CA GLY A 24 -20.00 36.27 -19.22
C GLY A 24 -19.39 34.87 -19.10
N THR A 25 -18.08 34.70 -19.33
CA THR A 25 -17.41 33.40 -19.19
C THR A 25 -17.26 33.03 -17.72
N GLN A 26 -17.84 31.91 -17.30
CA GLN A 26 -17.64 31.36 -15.96
C GLN A 26 -16.32 30.60 -15.90
N ILE A 27 -15.37 31.11 -15.12
CA ILE A 27 -14.08 30.46 -14.83
C ILE A 27 -14.06 29.97 -13.38
N GLN A 28 -13.36 28.88 -13.08
CA GLN A 28 -13.16 28.49 -11.68
C GLN A 28 -12.27 29.50 -10.95
N ALA A 29 -12.64 29.83 -9.72
CA ALA A 29 -11.87 30.73 -8.87
C ALA A 29 -10.49 30.11 -8.56
N PRO A 30 -9.35 30.77 -8.93
CA PRO A 30 -8.01 30.17 -8.85
C PRO A 30 -7.51 29.85 -7.43
N GLU A 31 -7.96 30.60 -6.42
CA GLU A 31 -7.36 30.60 -5.08
C GLU A 31 -8.08 29.72 -4.05
N ASN A 32 -9.17 29.06 -4.42
CA ASN A 32 -9.98 28.29 -3.47
C ASN A 32 -9.46 26.86 -3.31
N SER A 33 -8.49 26.68 -2.40
CA SER A 33 -8.23 25.33 -1.88
C SER A 33 -9.38 24.89 -0.99
N ARG A 34 -10.05 23.80 -1.36
CA ARG A 34 -11.22 23.29 -0.65
C ARG A 34 -11.10 21.81 -0.36
N ILE A 35 -11.65 21.39 0.78
CA ILE A 35 -11.77 19.98 1.16
C ILE A 35 -13.23 19.56 1.05
N PHE A 36 -13.47 18.41 0.45
CA PHE A 36 -14.81 17.81 0.34
C PHE A 36 -14.71 16.29 0.51
N TYR A 37 -15.85 15.65 0.73
CA TYR A 37 -15.95 14.20 0.82
C TYR A 37 -16.66 13.65 -0.42
N GLU A 38 -16.21 12.49 -0.89
CA GLU A 38 -16.81 11.77 -2.01
C GLU A 38 -16.48 10.28 -1.86
N ASP A 39 -17.26 9.41 -2.50
CA ASP A 39 -16.93 7.99 -2.54
C ASP A 39 -15.77 7.76 -3.52
N GLU A 40 -14.72 7.09 -3.03
CA GLU A 40 -13.54 6.77 -3.81
C GLU A 40 -13.42 5.26 -4.03
N PRO A 41 -13.02 4.79 -5.23
CA PRO A 41 -12.74 3.37 -5.42
C PRO A 41 -11.50 2.98 -4.62
N ARG A 42 -11.45 1.73 -4.12
CA ARG A 42 -10.28 1.13 -3.45
C ARG A 42 -9.16 0.77 -4.44
N LEU A 43 -8.73 1.79 -5.19
CA LEU A 43 -7.68 1.74 -6.19
C LEU A 43 -6.55 2.66 -5.76
N MET A 44 -5.35 2.10 -5.62
CA MET A 44 -4.18 2.89 -5.23
C MET A 44 -3.83 3.87 -6.35
N LEU A 45 -3.69 5.16 -6.03
CA LEU A 45 -3.10 6.19 -6.88
C LEU A 45 -3.72 6.28 -8.29
N LEU A 46 -5.01 6.01 -8.43
CA LEU A 46 -5.70 5.92 -9.74
C LEU A 46 -5.38 7.11 -10.67
N ARG A 47 -5.28 8.32 -10.11
CA ARG A 47 -5.05 9.57 -10.86
C ARG A 47 -3.61 9.76 -11.35
N GLU A 48 -2.66 9.00 -10.80
CA GLU A 48 -1.21 9.12 -11.07
C GLU A 48 -0.68 8.06 -12.06
N TRP A 49 -1.51 7.09 -12.45
CA TRP A 49 -1.18 6.07 -13.46
C TRP A 49 -2.38 5.76 -14.37
N ASN A 50 -2.66 4.50 -14.68
CA ASN A 50 -3.74 4.06 -15.56
C ASN A 50 -4.69 3.11 -14.82
N LEU A 51 -5.93 3.00 -15.29
CA LEU A 51 -6.97 2.20 -14.63
C LEU A 51 -6.57 0.72 -14.57
N PHE A 52 -6.01 0.19 -15.65
CA PHE A 52 -5.65 -1.23 -15.76
C PHE A 52 -4.61 -1.64 -14.72
N ASP A 53 -3.48 -0.93 -14.66
CA ASP A 53 -2.38 -1.18 -13.70
C ASP A 53 -2.85 -0.94 -12.27
N SER A 54 -3.71 0.07 -12.06
CA SER A 54 -4.31 0.32 -10.76
C SER A 54 -5.12 -0.86 -10.26
N MET A 55 -5.98 -1.42 -11.11
CA MET A 55 -6.74 -2.61 -10.78
C MET A 55 -5.84 -3.84 -10.59
N LEU A 56 -4.83 -3.98 -11.44
CA LEU A 56 -3.90 -5.12 -11.40
C LEU A 56 -3.13 -5.19 -10.08
N CYS A 57 -2.64 -4.04 -9.62
CA CYS A 57 -1.75 -3.91 -8.47
C CYS A 57 -2.48 -3.68 -7.15
N SER A 58 -3.75 -3.26 -7.18
CA SER A 58 -4.52 -3.04 -5.96
C SER A 58 -4.73 -4.34 -5.20
N SER A 59 -4.23 -4.40 -3.96
CA SER A 59 -4.24 -5.62 -3.12
C SER A 59 -5.64 -6.25 -2.98
N TYR A 60 -6.69 -5.42 -2.97
CA TYR A 60 -8.08 -5.89 -2.88
C TYR A 60 -8.50 -6.69 -4.13
N ILE A 61 -8.28 -6.15 -5.32
CA ILE A 61 -8.59 -6.80 -6.59
C ILE A 61 -7.65 -7.98 -6.83
N ALA A 62 -6.35 -7.75 -6.64
CA ALA A 62 -5.33 -8.74 -6.93
C ALA A 62 -5.59 -10.06 -6.21
N THR A 63 -6.01 -10.00 -4.95
CA THR A 63 -6.32 -11.17 -4.13
C THR A 63 -7.63 -11.88 -4.49
N LYS A 64 -8.65 -11.14 -4.92
CA LYS A 64 -9.96 -11.69 -5.31
C LYS A 64 -9.94 -12.31 -6.70
N LEU A 65 -9.35 -11.60 -7.68
CA LEU A 65 -9.23 -12.07 -9.06
C LEU A 65 -8.00 -12.97 -9.30
N LYS A 66 -7.08 -13.05 -8.33
CA LYS A 66 -5.81 -13.79 -8.42
C LYS A 66 -4.97 -13.30 -9.61
N THR A 67 -4.80 -11.98 -9.71
CA THR A 67 -4.15 -11.31 -10.86
C THR A 67 -2.67 -11.69 -11.04
N TRP A 68 -2.06 -12.33 -10.06
CA TRP A 68 -0.71 -12.91 -10.13
C TRP A 68 -0.60 -14.13 -11.06
N ASN A 69 -1.72 -14.67 -11.57
CA ASN A 69 -1.75 -15.73 -12.56
C ASN A 69 -2.33 -15.22 -13.89
N ASP A 70 -1.93 -15.83 -15.01
CA ASP A 70 -2.47 -15.49 -16.35
C ASP A 70 -3.99 -15.60 -16.44
N ASN A 71 -4.59 -16.57 -15.74
CA ASN A 71 -6.04 -16.71 -15.67
C ASN A 71 -6.70 -15.52 -14.96
N GLY A 72 -6.09 -15.01 -13.87
CA GLY A 72 -6.59 -13.82 -13.19
C GLY A 72 -6.45 -12.56 -14.04
N LEU A 73 -5.35 -12.45 -14.79
CA LEU A 73 -5.15 -11.38 -15.76
C LEU A 73 -6.21 -11.40 -16.88
N LYS A 74 -6.50 -12.59 -17.43
CA LYS A 74 -7.59 -12.78 -18.40
C LYS A 74 -8.95 -12.39 -17.83
N LYS A 75 -9.24 -12.75 -16.58
CA LYS A 75 -10.48 -12.34 -15.89
C LYS A 75 -10.59 -10.82 -15.73
N LEU A 76 -9.51 -10.14 -15.37
CA LEU A 76 -9.50 -8.68 -15.27
C LEU A 76 -9.75 -8.02 -16.65
N LYS A 77 -9.11 -8.51 -17.71
CA LYS A 77 -9.36 -8.02 -19.08
C LYS A 77 -10.80 -8.26 -19.52
N LEU A 78 -11.35 -9.43 -19.23
CA LEU A 78 -12.75 -9.77 -19.54
C LEU A 78 -13.72 -8.89 -18.75
N LEU A 79 -13.44 -8.60 -17.48
CA LEU A 79 -14.24 -7.70 -16.66
C LEU A 79 -14.34 -6.30 -17.27
N LEU A 80 -13.20 -5.72 -17.67
CA LEU A 80 -13.17 -4.41 -18.35
C LEU A 80 -13.93 -4.45 -19.68
N ALA A 81 -13.80 -5.54 -20.44
CA ALA A 81 -14.55 -5.72 -21.68
C ALA A 81 -16.06 -5.81 -21.45
N ARG A 82 -16.53 -6.48 -20.39
CA ARG A 82 -17.96 -6.56 -20.02
C ARG A 82 -18.56 -5.21 -19.66
N MET A 83 -17.79 -4.33 -19.02
CA MET A 83 -18.17 -2.94 -18.73
C MET A 83 -18.19 -2.04 -19.98
N GLY A 84 -17.71 -2.56 -21.11
CA GLY A 84 -17.56 -1.80 -22.36
C GLY A 84 -16.38 -0.82 -22.32
N PHE A 85 -15.38 -1.03 -21.46
CA PHE A 85 -14.21 -0.17 -21.37
C PHE A 85 -13.10 -0.67 -22.31
N PRO A 86 -12.74 0.10 -23.36
CA PRO A 86 -11.68 -0.31 -24.28
C PRO A 86 -10.36 -0.48 -23.52
N LEU A 87 -9.68 -1.62 -23.71
CA LEU A 87 -8.42 -1.90 -23.02
C LEU A 87 -7.36 -0.83 -23.28
N VAL A 88 -7.28 -0.35 -24.52
CA VAL A 88 -6.36 0.72 -24.92
C VAL A 88 -6.62 1.99 -24.11
N ASP A 89 -7.88 2.30 -23.81
CA ASP A 89 -8.23 3.48 -23.01
C ASP A 89 -7.91 3.27 -21.53
N CYS A 90 -8.13 2.07 -21.00
CA CYS A 90 -7.77 1.70 -19.63
C CYS A 90 -6.26 1.71 -19.36
N GLN A 91 -5.44 1.61 -20.40
CA GLN A 91 -3.98 1.65 -20.33
C GLN A 91 -3.40 3.06 -20.51
N LYS A 92 -4.20 4.05 -20.95
CA LYS A 92 -3.79 5.45 -20.93
C LYS A 92 -3.76 5.97 -19.50
N LYS A 93 -2.94 6.99 -19.25
CA LYS A 93 -2.99 7.70 -17.97
C LYS A 93 -4.43 8.13 -17.70
N PHE A 94 -4.90 7.93 -16.48
CA PHE A 94 -6.29 8.18 -16.08
C PHE A 94 -6.72 9.61 -16.43
N GLN A 95 -5.82 10.59 -16.33
CA GLN A 95 -6.05 11.97 -16.73
C GLN A 95 -6.52 12.10 -18.20
N TYR A 96 -5.94 11.29 -19.10
CA TYR A 96 -6.22 11.28 -20.54
C TYR A 96 -7.20 10.19 -20.99
N MET A 97 -7.72 9.39 -20.06
CA MET A 97 -8.78 8.42 -20.34
C MET A 97 -10.08 9.14 -20.72
N SER A 98 -10.89 8.52 -21.60
CA SER A 98 -12.12 9.11 -22.11
C SER A 98 -13.09 9.52 -20.99
N MET A 99 -13.79 10.64 -21.20
CA MET A 99 -14.75 11.14 -20.21
C MET A 99 -15.97 10.21 -20.08
N GLU A 100 -16.37 9.57 -21.19
CA GLU A 100 -17.46 8.59 -21.18
C GLU A 100 -17.17 7.43 -20.21
N VAL A 101 -15.97 6.83 -20.28
CA VAL A 101 -15.61 5.75 -19.37
C VAL A 101 -15.54 6.25 -17.93
N LYS A 102 -14.99 7.43 -17.67
CA LYS A 102 -14.92 8.00 -16.30
C LYS A 102 -16.31 8.22 -15.70
N GLN A 103 -17.26 8.69 -16.51
CA GLN A 103 -18.65 8.95 -16.08
C GLN A 103 -19.38 7.64 -15.75
N ARG A 104 -19.21 6.61 -16.58
CA ARG A 104 -19.84 5.29 -16.38
C ARG A 104 -19.13 4.42 -15.34
N MET A 105 -17.89 4.72 -14.99
CA MET A 105 -17.04 3.87 -14.15
C MET A 105 -17.69 3.44 -12.84
N LYS A 106 -18.37 4.36 -12.13
CA LYS A 106 -19.01 4.04 -10.85
C LYS A 106 -20.16 3.03 -11.02
N ASP A 107 -21.08 3.33 -11.92
CA ASP A 107 -22.27 2.49 -12.15
C ASP A 107 -21.88 1.10 -12.66
N GLU A 108 -20.91 1.03 -13.57
CA GLU A 108 -20.40 -0.24 -14.12
C GLU A 108 -19.67 -1.07 -13.06
N PHE A 109 -18.93 -0.41 -12.16
CA PHE A 109 -18.29 -1.09 -11.04
C PHE A 109 -19.29 -1.62 -10.03
N ASP A 110 -20.29 -0.82 -9.67
CA ASP A 110 -21.35 -1.23 -8.73
C ASP A 110 -22.20 -2.38 -9.31
N HIS A 111 -22.36 -2.44 -10.64
CA HIS A 111 -23.07 -3.53 -11.31
C HIS A 111 -22.24 -4.83 -11.40
N PHE A 112 -21.02 -4.77 -11.92
CA PHE A 112 -20.26 -5.99 -12.29
C PHE A 112 -19.32 -6.51 -11.20
N LEU A 113 -18.73 -5.65 -10.35
CA LEU A 113 -17.76 -6.09 -9.34
C LEU A 113 -18.33 -7.05 -8.28
N PRO A 114 -19.61 -6.91 -7.83
CA PRO A 114 -20.19 -7.85 -6.88
C PRO A 114 -20.18 -9.31 -7.36
N GLU A 115 -20.32 -9.57 -8.66
CA GLU A 115 -20.25 -10.93 -9.24
C GLU A 115 -18.89 -11.62 -8.98
N TYR A 116 -17.83 -10.84 -8.79
CA TYR A 116 -16.48 -11.32 -8.50
C TYR A 116 -16.15 -11.28 -7.00
N GLY A 117 -17.14 -11.01 -6.16
CA GLY A 117 -17.00 -10.86 -4.72
C GLY A 117 -16.26 -9.58 -4.30
N LEU A 118 -16.24 -8.56 -5.16
CA LEU A 118 -15.69 -7.23 -4.91
C LEU A 118 -16.81 -6.28 -4.47
N THR A 119 -17.49 -6.59 -3.37
CA THR A 119 -18.68 -5.84 -2.90
C THR A 119 -18.33 -4.48 -2.32
N ASP A 120 -17.27 -4.40 -1.51
CA ASP A 120 -16.94 -3.17 -0.77
C ASP A 120 -15.93 -2.33 -1.55
N PHE A 121 -16.20 -2.06 -2.83
CA PHE A 121 -15.22 -1.45 -3.72
C PHE A 121 -15.07 0.06 -3.52
N TYR A 122 -16.16 0.76 -3.23
CA TYR A 122 -16.14 2.17 -2.89
C TYR A 122 -16.10 2.37 -1.38
N TYR A 123 -15.40 3.42 -0.95
CA TYR A 123 -15.38 3.84 0.44
C TYR A 123 -15.45 5.36 0.52
N ARG A 124 -16.01 5.86 1.62
CA ARG A 124 -16.08 7.29 1.87
C ARG A 124 -14.68 7.84 2.13
N SER A 125 -14.24 8.79 1.29
CA SER A 125 -12.92 9.40 1.33
C SER A 125 -13.01 10.92 1.33
N PHE A 126 -11.86 11.57 1.46
CA PHE A 126 -11.74 13.03 1.47
C PHE A 126 -10.79 13.47 0.36
N PHE A 127 -11.12 14.59 -0.27
CA PHE A 127 -10.39 15.16 -1.38
C PHE A 127 -10.09 16.62 -1.12
N ARG A 128 -8.92 17.05 -1.56
CA ARG A 128 -8.53 18.46 -1.62
C ARG A 128 -8.41 18.89 -3.07
N ILE A 129 -9.11 19.97 -3.43
CA ILE A 129 -8.86 20.69 -4.68
C ILE A 129 -7.86 21.81 -4.40
N HIS A 130 -6.93 22.00 -5.32
CA HIS A 130 -5.97 23.09 -5.30
C HIS A 130 -5.72 23.63 -6.71
N GLY A 131 -5.72 24.95 -6.85
CA GLY A 131 -5.62 25.63 -8.14
C GLY A 131 -6.77 25.26 -9.07
N TYR A 132 -6.49 25.20 -10.36
CA TYR A 132 -7.52 25.04 -11.39
C TYR A 132 -8.08 23.62 -11.52
N CYS A 133 -7.24 22.58 -11.38
CA CYS A 133 -7.64 21.21 -11.72
C CYS A 133 -7.03 20.12 -10.82
N SER A 134 -6.16 20.46 -9.86
CA SER A 134 -5.44 19.44 -9.09
C SER A 134 -6.33 18.94 -7.95
N LYS A 135 -6.81 17.70 -8.07
CA LYS A 135 -7.60 16.99 -7.05
C LYS A 135 -6.75 15.89 -6.42
N PHE A 136 -6.52 15.98 -5.12
CA PHE A 136 -5.74 15.01 -4.35
C PHE A 136 -6.63 14.24 -3.39
N SER A 137 -6.57 12.90 -3.43
CA SER A 137 -7.18 12.07 -2.39
C SER A 137 -6.31 12.08 -1.13
N ALA A 138 -6.96 12.05 0.05
CA ALA A 138 -6.27 11.84 1.31
C ALA A 138 -5.41 10.56 1.28
N ALA A 139 -5.91 9.47 0.68
CA ALA A 139 -5.16 8.22 0.57
C ALA A 139 -3.96 8.35 -0.36
N ASP A 140 -4.11 9.03 -1.50
CA ASP A 140 -3.03 9.26 -2.46
C ASP A 140 -1.88 10.08 -1.84
N VAL A 141 -2.21 11.12 -1.06
CA VAL A 141 -1.23 11.92 -0.32
C VAL A 141 -0.45 11.04 0.67
N VAL A 142 -1.14 10.18 1.42
CA VAL A 142 -0.50 9.26 2.37
C VAL A 142 0.46 8.31 1.65
N TYR A 143 0.07 7.74 0.51
CA TYR A 143 0.95 6.90 -0.29
C TYR A 143 2.21 7.64 -0.74
N GLY A 144 2.05 8.87 -1.27
CA GLY A 144 3.17 9.67 -1.75
C GLY A 144 4.14 10.06 -0.64
N VAL A 145 3.62 10.58 0.47
CA VAL A 145 4.44 11.00 1.63
C VAL A 145 5.13 9.81 2.30
N THR A 146 4.43 8.68 2.46
CA THR A 146 5.05 7.46 3.00
C THR A 146 6.19 6.99 2.12
N ALA A 147 6.01 7.05 0.80
CA ALA A 147 7.08 6.66 -0.11
C ALA A 147 8.25 7.65 -0.10
N LEU A 148 8.05 8.96 0.15
CA LEU A 148 9.17 9.90 0.33
C LEU A 148 9.95 9.65 1.63
N LEU A 149 9.26 9.25 2.70
CA LEU A 149 9.90 8.91 3.98
C LEU A 149 10.78 7.67 3.85
N GLU A 150 10.33 6.70 3.05
CA GLU A 150 10.98 5.41 2.93
C GLU A 150 11.90 5.31 1.72
N SER A 151 11.61 5.95 0.59
CA SER A 151 12.22 5.59 -0.68
C SER A 151 12.46 6.79 -1.57
N LEU A 152 13.73 7.12 -1.77
CA LEU A 152 14.20 7.69 -3.03
C LEU A 152 15.21 6.72 -3.64
N VAL A 153 14.78 5.94 -4.64
CA VAL A 153 15.70 5.19 -5.49
C VAL A 153 16.61 6.20 -6.20
N GLY A 154 17.93 6.09 -5.99
CA GLY A 154 18.93 6.95 -6.63
C GLY A 154 19.42 8.16 -5.82
N THR A 155 19.01 8.33 -4.56
CA THR A 155 19.73 9.26 -3.66
C THR A 155 21.09 8.70 -3.27
N LYS A 156 22.06 9.60 -3.09
CA LYS A 156 23.42 9.24 -2.67
C LYS A 156 23.35 8.42 -1.38
N LYS A 157 24.23 7.43 -1.25
CA LYS A 157 24.32 6.49 -0.13
C LYS A 157 24.46 7.16 1.25
N ASP A 158 24.75 8.46 1.28
CA ASP A 158 24.98 9.28 2.47
C ASP A 158 23.77 10.13 2.91
N THR A 159 22.63 10.08 2.21
CA THR A 159 21.44 10.85 2.61
C THR A 159 20.85 10.29 3.91
N SER A 160 20.79 11.13 4.94
CA SER A 160 20.30 10.73 6.26
C SER A 160 18.77 10.54 6.28
N MET A 161 18.25 9.68 7.17
CA MET A 161 16.80 9.53 7.36
C MET A 161 16.12 10.86 7.74
N GLY A 162 16.85 11.77 8.38
CA GLY A 162 16.37 13.12 8.71
C GLY A 162 16.09 13.99 7.48
N GLU A 163 16.86 13.84 6.41
CA GLU A 163 16.60 14.56 5.15
C GLU A 163 15.31 14.07 4.48
N PHE A 164 15.07 12.75 4.47
CA PHE A 164 13.82 12.19 3.95
C PHE A 164 12.59 12.65 4.76
N PHE A 165 12.74 12.81 6.07
CA PHE A 165 11.69 13.39 6.90
C PHE A 165 11.32 14.82 6.44
N TRP A 166 12.32 15.68 6.27
CA TRP A 166 12.06 17.07 5.84
C TRP A 166 11.54 17.16 4.41
N LEU A 167 11.98 16.28 3.51
CA LEU A 167 11.46 16.18 2.16
C LEU A 167 9.98 15.76 2.16
N ALA A 168 9.62 14.74 2.94
CA ALA A 168 8.24 14.29 3.06
C ALA A 168 7.36 15.35 3.72
N TYR A 169 7.88 16.06 4.73
CA TYR A 169 7.20 17.17 5.37
C TYR A 169 6.96 18.34 4.41
N SER A 170 7.99 18.74 3.65
CA SER A 170 7.87 19.83 2.69
C SER A 170 6.90 19.50 1.55
N ALA A 171 6.78 18.22 1.17
CA ALA A 171 5.83 17.74 0.17
C ALA A 171 4.34 17.82 0.61
N LEU A 172 4.07 18.00 1.92
CA LEU A 172 2.71 18.29 2.40
C LEU A 172 2.25 19.72 2.06
N SER A 173 3.19 20.62 1.74
CA SER A 173 2.88 21.97 1.27
C SER A 173 2.32 21.92 -0.15
N LEU A 174 1.26 22.70 -0.39
CA LEU A 174 0.69 22.89 -1.74
C LEU A 174 1.67 23.57 -2.71
N SER A 175 2.71 24.25 -2.21
CA SER A 175 3.76 24.83 -3.05
C SER A 175 4.67 23.76 -3.67
N ASN A 176 4.73 22.56 -3.08
CA ASN A 176 5.72 21.53 -3.40
C ASN A 176 5.06 20.26 -3.95
N ILE A 177 4.01 20.43 -4.78
CA ILE A 177 3.23 19.33 -5.35
C ILE A 177 4.08 18.38 -6.19
N ASP A 178 5.13 18.88 -6.84
CA ASP A 178 5.99 18.05 -7.67
C ASP A 178 6.78 17.03 -6.84
N ASP A 179 7.20 17.39 -5.62
CA ASP A 179 7.84 16.43 -4.71
C ASP A 179 6.85 15.37 -4.23
N LEU A 180 5.62 15.79 -3.92
CA LEU A 180 4.54 14.85 -3.61
C LEU A 180 4.28 13.87 -4.76
N ARG A 181 4.25 14.35 -6.00
CA ARG A 181 4.08 13.51 -7.21
C ARG A 181 5.25 12.55 -7.41
N LYS A 182 6.49 12.96 -7.15
CA LYS A 182 7.66 12.06 -7.13
C LYS A 182 7.45 10.94 -6.10
N GLY A 183 6.98 11.30 -4.90
CA GLY A 183 6.59 10.34 -3.87
C GLY A 183 5.53 9.35 -4.34
N MET A 184 4.46 9.83 -4.97
CA MET A 184 3.38 8.99 -5.51
C MET A 184 3.92 8.03 -6.60
N HIS A 185 4.83 8.49 -7.45
CA HIS A 185 5.49 7.63 -8.43
C HIS A 185 6.32 6.53 -7.77
N ASN A 186 7.11 6.86 -6.74
CA ASN A 186 7.86 5.87 -5.96
C ASN A 186 6.93 4.86 -5.28
N ALA A 187 5.78 5.31 -4.76
CA ALA A 187 4.77 4.43 -4.18
C ALA A 187 4.20 3.42 -5.20
N ILE A 188 3.98 3.84 -6.45
CA ILE A 188 3.57 2.94 -7.55
C ILE A 188 4.63 1.86 -7.78
N GLU A 189 5.91 2.25 -7.83
CA GLU A 189 7.02 1.31 -8.04
C GLU A 189 7.18 0.31 -6.89
N ILE A 190 7.01 0.76 -5.64
CA ILE A 190 6.96 -0.13 -4.46
C ILE A 190 5.78 -1.11 -4.61
N GLN A 191 4.59 -0.63 -4.98
CA GLN A 191 3.41 -1.51 -5.14
C GLN A 191 3.58 -2.53 -6.27
N ARG A 192 4.25 -2.15 -7.37
CA ARG A 192 4.64 -3.09 -8.44
C ARG A 192 5.61 -4.14 -7.94
N ALA A 193 6.61 -3.78 -7.13
CA ALA A 193 7.53 -4.72 -6.51
C ALA A 193 6.80 -5.68 -5.55
N VAL A 194 5.87 -5.17 -4.73
CA VAL A 194 5.01 -5.99 -3.85
C VAL A 194 4.24 -7.04 -4.67
N LEU A 195 3.61 -6.63 -5.77
CA LEU A 195 2.86 -7.56 -6.61
C LEU A 195 3.78 -8.58 -7.29
N ARG A 196 4.92 -8.17 -7.86
CA ARG A 196 5.87 -9.06 -8.57
C ARG A 196 6.46 -10.11 -7.64
N GLN A 197 7.07 -9.69 -6.53
CA GLN A 197 7.61 -10.62 -5.52
C GLN A 197 6.51 -11.45 -4.88
N GLY A 198 5.33 -10.88 -4.69
CA GLY A 198 4.20 -11.58 -4.07
C GLY A 198 3.70 -12.68 -4.99
N SER A 199 3.57 -12.39 -6.28
CA SER A 199 3.22 -13.35 -7.32
C SER A 199 4.22 -14.50 -7.35
N ALA A 200 5.53 -14.18 -7.38
CA ALA A 200 6.59 -15.18 -7.35
C ALA A 200 6.50 -16.07 -6.09
N ALA A 201 6.31 -15.48 -4.91
CA ALA A 201 6.18 -16.19 -3.65
C ALA A 201 4.96 -17.13 -3.59
N ILE A 202 3.83 -16.72 -4.16
CA ILE A 202 2.57 -17.48 -4.12
C ILE A 202 2.55 -18.64 -5.14
N THR A 203 3.26 -18.46 -6.26
CA THR A 203 3.27 -19.40 -7.39
C THR A 203 4.39 -20.43 -7.27
N LYS A 204 5.59 -20.02 -6.84
CA LYS A 204 6.74 -20.90 -6.68
C LYS A 204 6.60 -21.75 -5.42
N SER A 205 6.51 -23.07 -5.59
CA SER A 205 6.48 -24.00 -4.47
C SER A 205 7.73 -23.86 -3.59
N GLY A 206 7.57 -23.94 -2.27
CA GLY A 206 8.67 -23.87 -1.31
C GLY A 206 9.20 -22.46 -0.98
N PHE A 207 8.76 -21.42 -1.69
CA PHE A 207 9.19 -20.03 -1.40
C PHE A 207 8.65 -19.54 -0.05
N ILE A 208 7.38 -19.85 0.25
CA ILE A 208 6.75 -19.58 1.54
C ILE A 208 6.95 -20.79 2.46
N ARG A 209 7.80 -20.63 3.48
CA ARG A 209 8.07 -21.67 4.48
C ARG A 209 7.01 -21.62 5.57
N SER A 210 6.19 -22.65 5.66
CA SER A 210 5.16 -22.76 6.70
C SER A 210 5.71 -23.49 7.92
N ARG A 211 5.74 -22.82 9.08
CA ARG A 211 5.95 -23.44 10.40
C ARG A 211 4.60 -23.76 11.07
N THR A 212 4.61 -24.32 12.28
CA THR A 212 3.37 -24.68 13.00
C THR A 212 2.54 -23.43 13.31
N LYS A 213 3.17 -22.39 13.87
CA LYS A 213 2.52 -21.16 14.34
C LYS A 213 2.48 -20.03 13.33
N PHE A 214 3.48 -19.89 12.47
CA PHE A 214 3.61 -18.79 11.51
C PHE A 214 4.09 -19.27 10.14
N ARG A 215 4.08 -18.37 9.16
CA ARG A 215 4.73 -18.56 7.85
C ARG A 215 5.82 -17.52 7.69
N TRP A 216 6.85 -17.86 6.92
CA TRP A 216 7.86 -16.86 6.59
C TRP A 216 8.42 -16.97 5.18
N VAL A 217 8.94 -15.85 4.72
CA VAL A 217 9.55 -15.65 3.39
C VAL A 217 10.81 -14.83 3.57
N LYS A 218 11.86 -15.19 2.83
CA LYS A 218 13.04 -14.36 2.63
C LYS A 218 13.04 -13.86 1.19
N LEU A 219 13.17 -12.56 1.00
CA LEU A 219 13.37 -11.94 -0.30
C LEU A 219 14.85 -12.02 -0.68
N GLU A 220 15.12 -12.47 -1.90
CA GLU A 220 16.48 -12.65 -2.42
C GLU A 220 16.68 -11.94 -3.77
N ASP A 221 15.61 -11.44 -4.40
CA ASP A 221 15.67 -10.73 -5.68
C ASP A 221 16.25 -9.31 -5.48
N PRO A 222 17.43 -8.98 -6.05
CA PRO A 222 18.10 -7.72 -5.76
C PRO A 222 17.32 -6.49 -6.26
N VAL A 223 16.58 -6.59 -7.38
CA VAL A 223 15.91 -5.45 -8.01
C VAL A 223 14.72 -4.98 -7.18
N ASP A 224 13.94 -5.92 -6.67
CA ASP A 224 12.76 -5.60 -5.87
C ASP A 224 13.11 -5.42 -4.39
N THR A 225 14.20 -6.03 -3.92
CA THR A 225 14.75 -5.80 -2.56
C THR A 225 15.09 -4.32 -2.35
N GLU A 226 15.64 -3.62 -3.35
CA GLU A 226 15.92 -2.17 -3.27
C GLU A 226 14.67 -1.33 -2.92
N ARG A 227 13.47 -1.81 -3.29
CA ARG A 227 12.21 -1.13 -3.02
C ARG A 227 11.49 -1.65 -1.77
N LEU A 228 11.80 -2.88 -1.35
CA LEU A 228 11.12 -3.59 -0.27
C LEU A 228 11.93 -3.70 1.02
N HIS A 229 13.17 -3.21 1.06
CA HIS A 229 13.99 -3.22 2.28
C HIS A 229 13.57 -2.17 3.33
N TYR A 230 12.54 -1.38 3.06
CA TYR A 230 11.99 -0.41 4.01
C TYR A 230 10.87 -1.03 4.86
N PRO A 231 10.75 -0.68 6.14
CA PRO A 231 9.81 -1.34 7.05
C PRO A 231 8.33 -1.33 6.63
N GLN A 232 7.76 -0.21 6.19
CA GLN A 232 6.36 -0.17 5.76
C GLN A 232 6.19 -0.85 4.40
N ALA A 233 7.13 -0.72 3.46
CA ALA A 233 7.13 -1.46 2.20
C ALA A 233 7.08 -2.98 2.45
N LEU A 234 7.95 -3.50 3.33
CA LEU A 234 7.97 -4.91 3.70
C LEU A 234 6.72 -5.33 4.48
N THR A 235 6.19 -4.45 5.33
CA THR A 235 4.91 -4.67 6.04
C THR A 235 3.74 -4.81 5.06
N LYS A 236 3.65 -3.94 4.05
CA LYS A 236 2.64 -4.02 2.97
C LYS A 236 2.76 -5.33 2.21
N PHE A 237 3.98 -5.76 1.87
CA PHE A 237 4.25 -7.05 1.24
C PHE A 237 3.73 -8.23 2.08
N CYS A 238 4.02 -8.20 3.37
CA CYS A 238 3.59 -9.21 4.33
C CYS A 238 2.06 -9.33 4.39
N TYR A 239 1.33 -8.21 4.46
CA TYR A 239 -0.14 -8.21 4.41
C TYR A 239 -0.68 -8.71 3.06
N PHE A 240 -0.05 -8.35 1.94
CA PHE A 240 -0.45 -8.84 0.62
C PHE A 240 -0.39 -10.37 0.55
N LEU A 241 0.72 -10.97 1.00
CA LEU A 241 0.87 -12.43 1.04
C LEU A 241 -0.19 -13.10 1.92
N MET A 242 -0.48 -12.52 3.08
CA MET A 242 -1.52 -13.03 3.97
C MET A 242 -2.90 -13.07 3.31
N ASP A 243 -3.30 -11.96 2.68
CA ASP A 243 -4.59 -11.86 2.00
C ASP A 243 -4.67 -12.82 0.81
N ALA A 244 -3.58 -12.96 0.05
CA ALA A 244 -3.51 -13.88 -1.07
C ALA A 244 -3.60 -15.36 -0.65
N LEU A 245 -2.88 -15.75 0.41
CA LEU A 245 -2.94 -17.10 0.96
C LEU A 245 -4.31 -17.43 1.53
N LYS A 246 -4.97 -16.47 2.20
CA LYS A 246 -6.35 -16.61 2.66
C LYS A 246 -7.30 -16.92 1.51
N LYS A 247 -7.09 -16.30 0.34
CA LYS A 247 -7.88 -16.55 -0.88
C LYS A 247 -7.55 -17.87 -1.58
N LYS A 248 -6.44 -18.51 -1.24
CA LYS A 248 -6.13 -19.91 -1.60
C LYS A 248 -6.64 -20.90 -0.54
N SER A 249 -7.56 -20.48 0.34
CA SER A 249 -8.12 -21.30 1.43
C SER A 249 -7.09 -21.84 2.42
N ALA A 250 -5.92 -21.19 2.52
CA ALA A 250 -4.92 -21.55 3.51
C ALA A 250 -5.36 -21.09 4.91
N LYS A 251 -5.04 -21.89 5.95
CA LYS A 251 -5.27 -21.50 7.36
C LYS A 251 -4.65 -20.14 7.65
N MET A 252 -5.34 -19.24 8.32
CA MET A 252 -4.75 -17.96 8.76
C MET A 252 -3.62 -18.24 9.76
N LYS A 253 -2.42 -17.77 9.42
CA LYS A 253 -1.24 -17.78 10.29
C LYS A 253 -0.55 -16.42 10.14
N PRO A 254 0.07 -15.89 11.20
CA PRO A 254 0.98 -14.75 11.11
C PRO A 254 2.05 -14.95 10.04
N MET A 255 2.50 -13.85 9.44
CA MET A 255 3.49 -13.81 8.37
C MET A 255 4.74 -13.07 8.86
N VAL A 256 5.91 -13.65 8.60
CA VAL A 256 7.21 -13.00 8.83
C VAL A 256 7.93 -12.86 7.49
N CYS A 257 8.32 -11.65 7.13
CA CYS A 257 9.06 -11.36 5.91
C CYS A 257 10.46 -10.88 6.27
N ALA A 258 11.48 -11.42 5.60
CA ALA A 258 12.86 -11.00 5.74
C ALA A 258 13.38 -10.44 4.42
N CYS A 259 14.09 -9.32 4.47
CA CYS A 259 14.64 -8.62 3.31
C CYS A 259 16.05 -8.12 3.66
N LEU A 260 17.00 -8.14 2.72
CA LEU A 260 18.31 -7.53 2.96
C LEU A 260 18.11 -6.04 3.28
N ALA A 261 18.75 -5.54 4.33
CA ALA A 261 18.67 -4.14 4.70
C ALA A 261 19.57 -3.29 3.77
N ASN A 262 19.43 -1.96 3.87
CA ASN A 262 20.34 -1.03 3.19
C ASN A 262 21.79 -1.17 3.71
N GLU A 263 21.93 -1.56 4.98
CA GLU A 263 23.22 -1.80 5.62
C GLU A 263 23.82 -3.15 5.17
N PRO A 264 25.09 -3.18 4.71
CA PRO A 264 25.75 -4.41 4.31
C PRO A 264 25.75 -5.47 5.42
N GLY A 265 25.34 -6.69 5.08
CA GLY A 265 25.33 -7.81 6.01
C GLY A 265 24.15 -7.82 6.99
N LYS A 266 23.31 -6.80 7.02
CA LYS A 266 22.11 -6.73 7.87
C LYS A 266 20.85 -7.14 7.09
N VAL A 267 19.86 -7.65 7.82
CA VAL A 267 18.56 -8.13 7.30
C VAL A 267 17.46 -7.50 8.14
N LEU A 268 16.52 -6.84 7.46
CA LEU A 268 15.28 -6.38 8.05
C LEU A 268 14.28 -7.54 8.11
N ILE A 269 13.70 -7.77 9.29
CA ILE A 269 12.66 -8.76 9.51
C ILE A 269 11.41 -8.06 10.05
N VAL A 270 10.27 -8.34 9.42
CA VAL A 270 8.97 -7.77 9.77
C VAL A 270 7.99 -8.90 10.05
N GLY A 271 7.30 -8.86 11.18
CA GLY A 271 6.28 -9.83 11.57
C GLY A 271 4.89 -9.20 11.65
N VAL A 272 3.90 -9.76 10.96
CA VAL A 272 2.50 -9.31 11.02
C VAL A 272 1.54 -10.44 11.37
N CYS A 273 0.56 -10.18 12.24
CA CYS A 273 -0.44 -11.18 12.64
C CYS A 273 -1.68 -11.16 11.76
N SER A 274 -2.44 -10.06 11.79
CA SER A 274 -3.60 -9.80 10.95
C SER A 274 -3.78 -8.29 10.92
N LYS A 275 -4.38 -7.76 9.85
CA LYS A 275 -4.66 -6.31 9.78
C LYS A 275 -5.44 -5.90 11.04
N PRO A 276 -4.94 -4.93 11.81
CA PRO A 276 -5.61 -4.50 13.03
C PRO A 276 -7.01 -3.99 12.65
N ARG A 277 -8.03 -4.51 13.33
CA ARG A 277 -9.39 -3.97 13.23
C ARG A 277 -9.53 -2.89 14.30
N LEU A 278 -10.29 -1.84 14.00
CA LEU A 278 -10.65 -0.86 15.02
C LEU A 278 -11.33 -1.59 16.19
N GLY A 279 -10.81 -1.41 17.40
CA GLY A 279 -11.30 -2.12 18.60
C GLY A 279 -10.73 -3.54 18.81
N ALA A 280 -9.70 -3.96 18.05
CA ALA A 280 -9.03 -5.23 18.30
C ALA A 280 -8.34 -5.24 19.67
N ILE A 281 -8.74 -6.17 20.54
CA ILE A 281 -8.17 -6.35 21.89
C ILE A 281 -6.75 -6.95 21.83
N GLN A 282 -6.46 -7.72 20.78
CA GLN A 282 -5.19 -8.40 20.60
C GLN A 282 -4.34 -7.72 19.53
N GLY A 283 -3.24 -7.12 19.97
CA GLY A 283 -2.24 -6.49 19.11
C GLY A 283 -1.24 -7.48 18.50
N ASN A 284 -0.23 -6.93 17.84
CA ASN A 284 0.85 -7.72 17.26
C ASN A 284 1.77 -8.29 18.35
N SER A 285 1.84 -9.62 18.47
CA SER A 285 2.65 -10.30 19.49
C SER A 285 4.13 -10.42 19.14
N PHE A 286 4.51 -10.16 17.88
CA PHE A 286 5.88 -10.40 17.41
C PHE A 286 6.92 -9.54 18.09
N GLY A 287 6.58 -8.35 18.58
CA GLY A 287 7.61 -7.47 19.14
C GLY A 287 8.31 -8.02 20.37
N ARG A 288 7.55 -8.65 21.29
CA ARG A 288 8.16 -9.37 22.42
C ARG A 288 8.89 -10.62 21.93
N SER A 289 8.27 -11.42 21.06
CA SER A 289 8.86 -12.67 20.58
C SER A 289 10.17 -12.48 19.82
N PHE A 290 10.30 -11.41 19.04
CA PHE A 290 11.53 -11.09 18.30
C PHE A 290 12.66 -10.71 19.23
N ARG A 291 12.41 -9.83 20.20
CA ARG A 291 13.41 -9.44 21.19
C ARG A 291 13.94 -10.66 21.96
N PHE A 292 13.05 -11.46 22.53
CA PHE A 292 13.45 -12.66 23.27
C PHE A 292 14.21 -13.66 22.38
N ALA A 293 13.76 -13.89 21.15
CA ALA A 293 14.45 -14.80 20.25
C ALA A 293 15.85 -14.31 19.87
N ALA A 294 16.05 -12.98 19.73
CA ALA A 294 17.35 -12.39 19.45
C ALA A 294 18.29 -12.44 20.68
N GLU A 295 17.77 -12.18 21.88
CA GLU A 295 18.52 -12.29 23.14
C GLU A 295 18.95 -13.73 23.44
N GLU A 296 18.06 -14.72 23.27
CA GLU A 296 18.36 -16.13 23.55
C GLU A 296 19.43 -16.72 22.60
N ILE A 297 19.53 -16.22 21.37
CA ILE A 297 20.59 -16.64 20.43
C ILE A 297 21.87 -15.81 20.56
N GLY A 298 21.88 -14.78 21.41
CA GLY A 298 23.01 -13.87 21.58
C GLY A 298 23.36 -13.07 20.32
N ALA A 299 22.37 -12.78 19.46
CA ALA A 299 22.61 -12.02 18.23
C ALA A 299 22.61 -10.51 18.51
N GLU A 300 23.47 -9.78 17.81
CA GLU A 300 23.34 -8.33 17.73
C GLU A 300 22.09 -7.97 16.92
N TYR A 301 21.27 -7.08 17.48
CA TYR A 301 20.02 -6.67 16.86
C TYR A 301 19.73 -5.19 17.04
N CYS A 302 19.05 -4.59 16.09
CA CYS A 302 18.41 -3.27 16.26
C CYS A 302 16.89 -3.46 16.34
N HIS A 303 16.34 -3.09 17.50
CA HIS A 303 14.91 -3.19 17.86
C HIS A 303 14.39 -1.88 18.48
N GLU A 304 15.03 -0.76 18.16
CA GLU A 304 14.65 0.58 18.65
C GLU A 304 13.73 1.33 17.67
N LEU A 305 13.06 0.57 16.79
CA LEU A 305 12.13 1.13 15.83
C LEU A 305 10.80 1.47 16.54
N PHE A 306 10.11 2.51 16.07
CA PHE A 306 8.78 2.91 16.60
C PHE A 306 7.77 1.76 16.64
N GLU A 307 7.90 0.83 15.71
CA GLU A 307 7.06 -0.35 15.63
C GLU A 307 7.82 -1.58 16.17
N SER A 308 7.35 -2.13 17.28
CA SER A 308 7.98 -3.30 17.91
C SER A 308 8.02 -4.55 17.02
N SER A 309 7.22 -4.60 15.95
CA SER A 309 7.13 -5.77 15.07
C SER A 309 8.20 -5.83 13.98
N TRP A 310 9.19 -4.94 14.03
CA TRP A 310 10.33 -4.88 13.12
C TRP A 310 11.62 -5.15 13.89
N ILE A 311 12.55 -5.90 13.32
CA ILE A 311 13.88 -6.14 13.90
C ILE A 311 14.91 -6.23 12.78
N ILE A 312 16.10 -5.68 13.02
CA ILE A 312 17.24 -5.82 12.12
C ILE A 312 18.27 -6.75 12.78
N LEU A 313 18.75 -7.74 12.02
CA LEU A 313 19.72 -8.75 12.47
C LEU A 313 20.84 -8.91 11.46
N ASP A 314 21.96 -9.51 11.88
CA ASP A 314 22.96 -9.99 10.94
C ASP A 314 22.42 -11.15 10.08
N THR A 315 22.83 -11.17 8.81
CA THR A 315 22.43 -12.20 7.84
C THR A 315 22.73 -13.62 8.34
N VAL A 316 23.85 -13.78 9.05
CA VAL A 316 24.28 -15.08 9.62
C VAL A 316 23.35 -15.57 10.73
N ALA A 317 22.69 -14.66 11.45
CA ALA A 317 21.82 -14.99 12.57
C ALA A 317 20.39 -15.38 12.15
N VAL A 318 19.96 -15.06 10.92
CA VAL A 318 18.57 -15.23 10.46
C VAL A 318 18.05 -16.67 10.59
N SER A 319 18.87 -17.66 10.23
CA SER A 319 18.45 -19.07 10.29
C SER A 319 18.22 -19.54 11.73
N SER A 320 19.16 -19.24 12.63
CA SER A 320 19.06 -19.55 14.06
C SER A 320 17.91 -18.80 14.73
N PHE A 321 17.72 -17.53 14.37
CA PHE A 321 16.61 -16.72 14.82
C PHE A 321 15.25 -17.30 14.45
N MET A 322 15.06 -17.70 13.18
CA MET A 322 13.79 -18.28 12.72
C MET A 322 13.50 -19.63 13.37
N ALA A 323 14.52 -20.43 13.68
CA ALA A 323 14.37 -21.67 14.43
C ALA A 323 13.93 -21.40 15.88
N ARG A 324 14.63 -20.48 16.56
CA ARG A 324 14.31 -20.10 17.94
C ARG A 324 12.92 -19.47 18.08
N LEU A 325 12.53 -18.64 17.12
CA LEU A 325 11.20 -18.04 17.08
C LEU A 325 10.08 -19.10 16.98
N ASP A 326 10.30 -20.19 16.23
CA ASP A 326 9.34 -21.28 16.11
C ASP A 326 9.15 -22.01 17.44
N GLU A 327 10.24 -22.35 18.13
CA GLU A 327 10.20 -22.94 19.48
C GLU A 327 9.43 -22.04 20.45
N LYS A 328 9.72 -20.73 20.45
CA LYS A 328 9.08 -19.80 21.39
C LYS A 328 7.59 -19.66 21.13
N LEU A 329 7.18 -19.48 19.87
CA LEU A 329 5.76 -19.38 19.53
C LEU A 329 4.99 -20.68 19.80
N GLN A 330 5.67 -21.84 19.79
CA GLN A 330 5.09 -23.10 20.25
C GLN A 330 4.85 -23.11 21.77
N SER A 331 5.80 -22.60 22.56
CA SER A 331 5.68 -22.53 24.03
C SER A 331 4.61 -21.56 24.54
N ILE A 332 4.22 -20.54 23.76
CA ILE A 332 3.21 -19.53 24.15
C ILE A 332 1.78 -20.12 24.21
N GLN A 333 1.58 -21.42 23.99
CA GLN A 333 0.27 -22.06 23.97
C GLN A 333 -0.36 -22.39 25.34
N LEU A 334 0.01 -21.72 26.44
CA LEU A 334 -0.46 -22.07 27.80
C LEU A 334 -1.55 -21.20 28.43
N PHE A 335 -2.10 -20.18 27.76
CA PHE A 335 -3.31 -19.53 28.27
C PHE A 335 -4.30 -19.30 27.11
N LYS A 336 -5.31 -20.17 27.07
CA LYS A 336 -6.53 -20.01 26.27
C LYS A 336 -7.39 -18.91 26.85
#